data_AF-A0A7X6PDY2-F1
#
_entry.id   AF-A0A7X6PDY2-F1
#
_cell.length_a   1.000
_cell.length_b   1.000
_cell.length_c   1.000
_cell.angle_alpha   90.00
_cell.angle_beta   90.00
_cell.angle_gamma   90.00
#
_symmetry.space_group_name_H-M   'P 1'
#
loop_
_entity.id
_entity.type
_entity.pdbx_description
1 polymer ?
#
loop_
_entity_poly.entity_id
_entity_poly.type
_entity_poly.pdbx_seq_one_letter_code
_entity_poly.pdbx_strand_id
1 'polypeptide(L)'
;MTESLNLRTEELLLCGFCRMSFSSGQVEKLKNFIDKTNDWDYFLSLTRKHGVSALVYHNSERLGLTDHIPPPVTDHLRNSYMMNLARNSGFLVKMTPVLNLLNSRNIKTVLLKGLALELSVYGNSGLRQMTDVDILVSPENALSARQILIENGFVSKPLKSVLYKPLMACSGKHLPGLSSEGL
;
A
#
# COMPACT_ATOMS: atom_id res chain seq x y z
N MET A 1 -18.49 8.13 -29.91
CA MET A 1 -17.10 8.52 -30.22
C MET A 1 -16.38 8.60 -28.89
N THR A 2 -15.57 7.60 -28.55
CA THR A 2 -14.70 7.67 -27.37
C THR A 2 -13.59 8.64 -27.67
N GLU A 3 -13.58 9.82 -27.04
CA GLU A 3 -12.38 10.66 -26.98
C GLU A 3 -11.23 9.77 -26.50
N SER A 4 -10.27 9.52 -27.38
CA SER A 4 -9.07 8.78 -27.02
C SER A 4 -8.32 9.64 -26.02
N LEU A 5 -8.24 9.18 -24.77
CA LEU A 5 -7.45 9.81 -23.72
C LEU A 5 -6.02 10.03 -24.24
N ASN A 6 -5.61 11.28 -24.41
CA ASN A 6 -4.28 11.62 -24.91
C ASN A 6 -3.29 11.62 -23.73
N LEU A 7 -2.75 10.43 -23.43
CA LEU A 7 -1.78 10.24 -22.36
C LEU A 7 -0.36 10.48 -22.85
N ARG A 8 0.45 11.14 -22.02
CA ARG A 8 1.90 11.29 -22.23
C ARG A 8 2.63 9.96 -22.14
N THR A 9 3.83 9.91 -22.71
CA THR A 9 4.70 8.72 -22.64
C THR A 9 4.94 8.27 -21.19
N GLU A 10 5.20 9.19 -20.27
CA GLU A 10 5.45 8.85 -18.86
C GLU A 10 4.24 8.20 -18.17
N GLU A 11 3.03 8.62 -18.54
CA GLU A 11 1.77 8.08 -18.01
C GLU A 11 1.50 6.69 -18.58
N LEU A 12 1.77 6.51 -19.87
CA LEU A 12 1.71 5.21 -20.53
C LEU A 12 2.75 4.24 -19.96
N LEU A 13 3.96 4.72 -19.70
CA LEU A 13 5.02 3.95 -19.06
C LEU A 13 4.60 3.49 -17.67
N LEU A 14 4.03 4.40 -16.86
CA LEU A 14 3.49 4.09 -15.54
C LEU A 14 2.41 3.00 -15.62
N CYS A 15 1.41 3.20 -16.48
CA CYS A 15 0.32 2.23 -16.70
C CYS A 15 0.85 0.88 -17.21
N GLY A 16 1.94 0.89 -17.98
CA GLY A 16 2.65 -0.28 -18.42
C GLY A 16 3.19 -1.08 -17.25
N PHE A 17 3.89 -0.42 -16.32
CA PHE A 17 4.49 -1.05 -15.14
C PHE A 17 3.48 -1.49 -14.07
N CYS A 18 2.27 -0.93 -14.02
CA CYS A 18 1.25 -1.25 -13.01
C CYS A 18 0.54 -2.60 -13.24
N ARG A 19 1.31 -3.69 -13.28
CA ARG A 19 0.83 -5.07 -13.57
C ARG A 19 1.58 -6.12 -12.77
N MET A 20 0.95 -7.27 -12.55
CA MET A 20 1.59 -8.42 -11.87
C MET A 20 2.26 -9.39 -12.84
N SER A 21 1.79 -9.46 -14.09
CA SER A 21 2.33 -10.30 -15.15
C SER A 21 2.51 -9.52 -16.45
N PHE A 22 3.42 -10.01 -17.30
CA PHE A 22 3.80 -9.37 -18.56
C PHE A 22 3.83 -10.39 -19.69
N SER A 23 3.26 -10.04 -20.84
CA SER A 23 3.52 -10.72 -22.11
C SER A 23 4.74 -10.12 -22.81
N SER A 24 5.35 -10.86 -23.73
CA SER A 24 6.48 -10.35 -24.54
C SER A 24 6.15 -9.02 -25.24
N GLY A 25 4.96 -8.91 -25.83
CA GLY A 25 4.51 -7.67 -26.47
C GLY A 25 4.30 -6.50 -25.50
N GLN A 26 4.04 -6.76 -24.22
CA GLN A 26 3.97 -5.70 -23.20
C GLN A 26 5.38 -5.23 -22.78
N VAL A 27 6.34 -6.15 -22.68
CA VAL A 27 7.74 -5.81 -22.39
C VAL A 27 8.35 -4.96 -23.51
N GLU A 28 8.09 -5.30 -24.77
CA GLU A 28 8.56 -4.50 -25.91
C GLU A 28 7.91 -3.10 -25.93
N LYS A 29 6.63 -2.98 -25.56
CA LYS A 29 5.99 -1.68 -25.40
C LYS A 29 6.63 -0.85 -24.29
N LEU A 30 6.96 -1.47 -23.16
CA LEU A 30 7.67 -0.80 -22.05
C LEU A 30 9.02 -0.26 -22.51
N LYS A 31 9.84 -1.06 -23.19
CA LYS A 31 11.13 -0.60 -23.75
C LYS A 31 10.95 0.63 -24.64
N ASN A 32 10.02 0.56 -25.60
CA ASN A 32 9.74 1.71 -26.47
C ASN A 32 9.20 2.95 -25.71
N PHE A 33 8.48 2.78 -24.60
CA PHE A 33 8.10 3.92 -23.75
C PHE A 33 9.26 4.47 -22.93
N ILE A 34 10.16 3.62 -22.43
CA ILE A 34 11.39 4.03 -21.76
C ILE A 34 12.24 4.89 -22.70
N ASP A 35 12.47 4.41 -23.94
CA ASP A 35 13.27 5.12 -24.95
C ASP A 35 12.68 6.49 -25.34
N LYS A 36 11.36 6.65 -25.23
CA LYS A 36 10.63 7.89 -25.56
C LYS A 36 10.40 8.80 -24.36
N THR A 37 10.78 8.36 -23.16
CA THR A 37 10.58 9.14 -21.93
C THR A 37 11.65 10.20 -21.83
N ASN A 38 11.22 11.47 -21.83
CA ASN A 38 12.12 12.61 -21.77
C ASN A 38 12.04 13.34 -20.42
N ASP A 39 10.97 13.11 -19.64
CA ASP A 39 10.70 13.79 -18.38
C ASP A 39 10.61 12.78 -17.23
N TRP A 40 11.77 12.31 -16.80
CA TRP A 40 11.89 11.33 -15.73
C TRP A 40 11.49 11.86 -14.34
N ASP A 41 11.61 13.17 -14.13
CA ASP A 41 11.14 13.81 -12.89
C ASP A 41 9.62 13.79 -12.79
N TYR A 42 8.92 14.04 -13.90
CA TYR A 42 7.47 13.85 -13.96
C TYR A 42 7.10 12.38 -13.74
N PHE A 43 7.78 11.44 -14.38
CA PHE A 43 7.55 10.01 -14.15
C PHE A 43 7.68 9.64 -12.66
N LEU A 44 8.77 10.04 -12.00
CA LEU A 44 8.97 9.83 -10.56
C LEU A 44 7.89 10.52 -9.71
N SER A 45 7.44 11.71 -10.12
CA SER A 45 6.33 12.41 -9.44
C SER A 45 5.05 11.59 -9.51
N LEU A 46 4.75 10.97 -10.67
CA LEU A 46 3.60 10.11 -10.86
C LEU A 46 3.72 8.83 -10.04
N THR A 47 4.87 8.15 -10.06
CA THR A 47 5.05 6.91 -9.30
C THR A 47 4.80 7.13 -7.80
N ARG A 48 5.26 8.26 -7.27
CA ARG A 48 5.02 8.66 -5.87
C ARG A 48 3.57 9.02 -5.63
N LYS A 49 2.98 9.88 -6.47
CA LYS A 49 1.58 10.33 -6.34
C LYS A 49 0.59 9.18 -6.34
N HIS A 50 0.83 8.16 -7.17
CA HIS A 50 -0.01 6.99 -7.29
C HIS A 50 0.37 5.84 -6.33
N GLY A 51 1.45 5.99 -5.55
CA GLY A 51 1.88 4.99 -4.57
C GLY A 51 2.39 3.69 -5.17
N VAL A 52 3.00 3.75 -6.36
CA VAL A 52 3.44 2.57 -7.14
C VAL A 52 4.94 2.52 -7.40
N SER A 53 5.75 3.40 -6.81
CA SER A 53 7.22 3.39 -7.00
C SER A 53 7.86 2.02 -6.70
N ALA A 54 7.39 1.34 -5.65
CA ALA A 54 7.88 0.02 -5.26
C ALA A 54 7.56 -1.05 -6.32
N LEU A 55 6.34 -1.01 -6.86
CA LEU A 55 5.90 -1.90 -7.94
C LEU A 55 6.68 -1.66 -9.24
N VAL A 56 6.92 -0.39 -9.58
CA VAL A 56 7.71 -0.01 -10.75
C VAL A 56 9.13 -0.57 -10.63
N TYR A 57 9.84 -0.30 -9.51
CA TYR A 57 11.18 -0.85 -9.30
C TYR A 57 11.21 -2.37 -9.46
N HIS A 58 10.33 -3.07 -8.73
CA HIS A 58 10.27 -4.53 -8.74
C HIS A 58 10.06 -5.09 -10.14
N ASN A 59 9.16 -4.47 -10.92
CA ASN A 59 8.91 -4.90 -12.29
C ASN A 59 10.07 -4.55 -13.23
N SER A 60 10.71 -3.38 -13.07
CA SER A 60 11.90 -3.02 -13.84
C SER A 60 13.05 -4.01 -13.58
N GLU A 61 13.30 -4.37 -12.33
CA GLU A 61 14.34 -5.33 -11.94
C GLU A 61 14.04 -6.73 -12.47
N ARG A 62 12.82 -7.24 -12.22
CA ARG A 62 12.38 -8.58 -12.67
C ARG A 62 12.43 -8.75 -14.19
N LEU A 63 12.20 -7.67 -14.94
CA LEU A 63 12.23 -7.68 -16.41
C LEU A 63 13.61 -7.35 -16.99
N GLY A 64 14.63 -7.08 -16.16
CA GLY A 64 15.96 -6.68 -16.63
C GLY A 64 15.96 -5.31 -17.33
N LEU A 65 15.06 -4.41 -16.96
CA LEU A 65 14.89 -3.08 -17.56
C LEU A 65 15.56 -1.96 -16.75
N THR A 66 16.18 -2.25 -15.61
CA THR A 66 16.82 -1.25 -14.75
C THR A 66 17.93 -0.48 -15.46
N ASP A 67 18.68 -1.16 -16.33
CA ASP A 67 19.81 -0.58 -17.07
C ASP A 67 19.36 0.33 -18.22
N HIS A 68 18.08 0.23 -18.61
CA HIS A 68 17.46 1.10 -19.61
C HIS A 68 16.87 2.38 -19.01
N ILE A 69 16.78 2.47 -17.68
CA ILE A 69 16.25 3.62 -16.96
C ILE A 69 17.43 4.42 -16.39
N PRO A 70 17.42 5.77 -16.42
CA PRO A 70 18.53 6.56 -15.89
C PRO A 70 18.87 6.19 -14.44
N PRO A 71 20.17 6.02 -14.09
CA PRO A 71 20.57 5.55 -12.76
C PRO A 71 19.96 6.33 -11.59
N PRO A 72 19.87 7.68 -11.60
CA PRO A 72 19.24 8.43 -10.50
C PRO A 72 17.76 8.06 -10.29
N VAL A 73 17.04 7.73 -11.37
CA VAL A 73 15.64 7.31 -11.33
C VAL A 73 15.53 5.91 -10.74
N THR A 74 16.36 4.98 -11.21
CA THR A 74 16.43 3.62 -10.70
C THR A 74 16.75 3.60 -9.21
N ASP A 75 17.71 4.41 -8.75
CA ASP A 75 18.06 4.52 -7.33
C ASP A 75 16.92 5.07 -6.48
N HIS A 76 16.19 6.09 -6.97
CA HIS A 76 14.99 6.60 -6.29
C HIS A 76 13.90 5.54 -6.14
N LEU A 77 13.65 4.78 -7.20
CA LEU A 77 12.67 3.69 -7.20
C LEU A 77 13.11 2.57 -6.26
N ARG A 78 14.40 2.19 -6.28
CA ARG A 78 14.99 1.20 -5.37
C ARG A 78 14.84 1.59 -3.92
N ASN A 79 15.20 2.82 -3.57
CA ASN A 79 15.06 3.33 -2.20
C ASN A 79 13.60 3.28 -1.74
N SER A 80 12.66 3.65 -2.62
CA SER A 80 11.23 3.56 -2.34
C SER A 80 10.77 2.12 -2.11
N TYR A 81 11.28 1.17 -2.90
CA TYR A 81 11.02 -0.26 -2.73
C TYR A 81 11.56 -0.77 -1.39
N MET A 82 12.81 -0.51 -1.05
CA MET A 82 13.45 -0.96 0.19
C MET A 82 12.73 -0.40 1.43
N MET A 83 12.38 0.89 1.42
CA MET A 83 11.60 1.50 2.49
C MET A 83 10.22 0.84 2.64
N ASN A 84 9.58 0.49 1.53
CA ASN A 84 8.27 -0.14 1.57
C ASN A 84 8.34 -1.59 2.05
N LEU A 85 9.34 -2.35 1.61
CA LEU A 85 9.59 -3.70 2.07
C LEU A 85 9.80 -3.73 3.59
N ALA A 86 10.71 -2.88 4.10
CA ALA A 86 10.96 -2.79 5.54
C ALA A 86 9.70 -2.45 6.33
N ARG A 87 8.90 -1.49 5.84
CA ARG A 87 7.63 -1.10 6.48
C ARG A 87 6.61 -2.24 6.48
N ASN A 88 6.41 -2.90 5.34
CA ASN A 88 5.44 -3.98 5.21
C ASN A 88 5.81 -5.18 6.08
N SER A 89 7.10 -5.54 6.15
CA SER A 89 7.60 -6.55 7.07
C SER A 89 7.36 -6.16 8.53
N GLY A 90 7.59 -4.89 8.88
CA GLY A 90 7.29 -4.36 10.21
C GLY A 90 5.80 -4.47 10.58
N PHE A 91 4.91 -4.13 9.66
CA PHE A 91 3.47 -4.33 9.86
C PHE A 91 3.10 -5.78 10.07
N LEU A 92 3.66 -6.71 9.28
CA LEU A 92 3.36 -8.13 9.42
C LEU A 92 3.76 -8.65 10.81
N VAL A 93 4.99 -8.35 11.25
CA VAL A 93 5.51 -8.76 12.57
C VAL A 93 4.64 -8.22 13.71
N LYS A 94 4.21 -6.95 13.61
CA LYS A 94 3.43 -6.31 14.67
C LYS A 94 1.95 -6.67 14.65
N MET A 95 1.40 -7.05 13.50
CA MET A 95 0.01 -7.46 13.39
C MET A 95 -0.22 -8.87 13.91
N THR A 96 0.76 -9.78 13.85
CA THR A 96 0.65 -11.13 14.42
C THR A 96 0.17 -11.13 15.89
N PRO A 97 0.83 -10.43 16.84
CA PRO A 97 0.37 -10.40 18.23
C PRO A 97 -1.00 -9.72 18.39
N VAL A 98 -1.31 -8.69 17.60
CA VAL A 98 -2.61 -8.01 17.61
C VAL A 98 -3.74 -8.98 17.23
N LEU A 99 -3.56 -9.72 16.14
CA LEU A 99 -4.55 -10.70 15.67
C LEU A 99 -4.70 -11.85 16.66
N ASN A 100 -3.60 -12.35 17.23
CA ASN A 100 -3.63 -13.39 18.24
C ASN A 100 -4.37 -12.94 19.52
N LEU A 101 -4.13 -11.72 19.99
CA LEU A 101 -4.78 -11.14 21.16
C LEU A 101 -6.30 -11.03 20.97
N LEU A 102 -6.74 -10.55 19.81
CA LEU A 102 -8.18 -10.45 19.52
C LEU A 102 -8.82 -11.84 19.37
N ASN A 103 -8.12 -12.76 18.70
CA ASN A 103 -8.59 -14.13 18.54
C ASN A 103 -8.70 -14.87 19.89
N SER A 104 -7.75 -14.69 20.81
CA SER A 104 -7.81 -15.29 22.16
C SER A 104 -8.96 -14.74 23.01
N ARG A 105 -9.57 -13.63 22.59
CA ARG A 105 -10.78 -13.04 23.19
C ARG A 105 -12.05 -13.38 22.40
N ASN A 106 -11.99 -14.37 21.51
CA ASN A 106 -13.07 -14.78 20.61
C ASN A 106 -13.57 -13.68 19.65
N ILE A 107 -12.74 -12.66 19.39
CA ILE A 107 -13.04 -11.61 18.41
C ILE A 107 -12.46 -12.03 17.07
N LYS A 108 -13.34 -12.41 16.15
CA LYS A 108 -12.97 -12.71 14.76
C LYS A 108 -12.55 -11.42 14.05
N THR A 109 -11.42 -11.48 13.37
CA THR A 109 -10.84 -10.36 12.63
C THR A 109 -10.64 -10.74 11.16
N VAL A 110 -10.80 -9.76 10.27
CA VAL A 110 -10.46 -9.89 8.84
C VAL A 110 -9.50 -8.76 8.49
N LEU A 111 -8.32 -9.10 7.96
CA LEU A 111 -7.40 -8.12 7.41
C LEU A 111 -8.02 -7.49 6.16
N LEU A 112 -7.91 -6.16 6.04
CA LEU A 112 -8.43 -5.43 4.89
C LEU A 112 -7.31 -4.77 4.08
N LYS A 113 -7.67 -4.39 2.85
CA LYS A 113 -6.92 -3.48 1.97
C LYS A 113 -5.42 -3.79 1.90
N GLY A 114 -4.58 -2.90 2.43
CA GLY A 114 -3.13 -2.89 2.24
C GLY A 114 -2.50 -4.23 2.56
N LEU A 115 -2.56 -4.65 3.83
CA LEU A 115 -1.90 -5.88 4.27
C LEU A 115 -2.56 -7.12 3.68
N ALA A 116 -3.88 -7.12 3.49
CA ALA A 116 -4.59 -8.23 2.85
C ALA A 116 -4.15 -8.43 1.38
N LEU A 117 -4.08 -7.34 0.61
CA LEU A 117 -3.62 -7.37 -0.80
C LEU A 117 -2.13 -7.68 -0.89
N GLU A 118 -1.32 -7.17 0.05
CA GLU A 118 0.10 -7.50 0.13
C GLU A 118 0.31 -9.01 0.24
N LEU A 119 -0.43 -9.68 1.14
CA LEU A 119 -0.33 -11.12 1.35
C LEU A 119 -0.95 -11.96 0.23
N SER A 120 -2.04 -11.51 -0.39
CA SER A 120 -2.82 -12.32 -1.35
C SER A 120 -2.52 -12.04 -2.82
N VAL A 121 -2.28 -10.78 -3.19
CA VAL A 121 -2.10 -10.35 -4.59
C VAL A 121 -0.62 -10.11 -4.90
N TYR A 122 0.11 -9.48 -3.99
CA TYR A 122 1.52 -9.10 -4.20
C TYR A 122 2.53 -10.12 -3.65
N GLY A 123 2.06 -11.25 -3.10
CA GLY A 123 2.93 -12.33 -2.62
C GLY A 123 3.89 -11.92 -1.51
N ASN A 124 3.53 -10.93 -0.69
CA ASN A 124 4.33 -10.40 0.41
C ASN A 124 5.73 -9.90 -0.02
N SER A 125 5.81 -9.25 -1.18
CA SER A 125 7.07 -8.80 -1.79
C SER A 125 7.43 -7.33 -1.51
N GLY A 126 6.72 -6.65 -0.61
CA GLY A 126 6.92 -5.24 -0.27
C GLY A 126 6.39 -4.27 -1.33
N LEU A 127 5.39 -4.67 -2.14
CA LEU A 127 4.96 -3.90 -3.31
C LEU A 127 3.83 -2.92 -3.00
N ARG A 128 2.91 -3.29 -2.10
CA ARG A 128 1.80 -2.44 -1.72
C ARG A 128 2.29 -1.34 -0.78
N GLN A 129 2.27 -0.09 -1.25
CA GLN A 129 2.61 1.05 -0.38
C GLN A 129 1.48 1.37 0.60
N MET A 130 1.69 1.13 1.89
CA MET A 130 0.69 1.40 2.93
C MET A 130 1.32 2.13 4.12
N THR A 131 0.51 2.91 4.82
CA THR A 131 0.91 3.69 6.00
C THR A 131 0.28 3.18 7.28
N ASP A 132 -0.71 2.30 7.17
CA ASP A 132 -1.49 1.73 8.26
C ASP A 132 -1.99 0.33 7.88
N VAL A 133 -2.53 -0.36 8.89
CA VAL A 133 -3.20 -1.65 8.73
C VAL A 133 -4.64 -1.54 9.16
N ASP A 134 -5.55 -1.95 8.29
CA ASP A 134 -6.98 -2.03 8.56
C ASP A 134 -7.37 -3.45 8.97
N ILE A 135 -8.09 -3.57 10.09
CA ILE A 135 -8.81 -4.79 10.49
C ILE A 135 -10.31 -4.52 10.52
N LEU A 136 -11.09 -5.51 10.07
CA LEU A 136 -12.53 -5.57 10.23
C LEU A 136 -12.88 -6.52 11.36
N VAL A 137 -13.79 -6.09 12.21
CA VAL A 137 -14.44 -6.90 13.25
C VAL A 137 -15.95 -6.71 13.13
N SER A 138 -16.72 -7.61 13.72
CA SER A 138 -18.18 -7.44 13.72
C SER A 138 -18.59 -6.20 14.54
N PRO A 139 -19.68 -5.50 14.17
CA PRO A 139 -20.09 -4.26 14.85
C PRO A 139 -20.23 -4.41 16.37
N GLU A 140 -20.78 -5.53 16.83
CA GLU A 140 -20.96 -5.86 18.24
C GLU A 140 -19.63 -6.01 19.01
N ASN A 141 -18.55 -6.36 18.32
CA ASN A 141 -17.23 -6.52 18.91
C ASN A 141 -16.33 -5.29 18.73
N ALA A 142 -16.74 -4.27 17.96
CA ALA A 142 -15.88 -3.16 17.58
C ALA A 142 -15.36 -2.35 18.76
N LEU A 143 -16.22 -2.03 19.73
CA LEU A 143 -15.82 -1.31 20.95
C LEU A 143 -14.97 -2.17 21.87
N SER A 144 -15.32 -3.45 22.04
CA SER A 144 -14.55 -4.40 22.84
C SER A 144 -13.14 -4.61 22.28
N ALA A 145 -13.03 -4.81 20.95
CA ALA A 145 -11.75 -4.94 20.26
C ALA A 145 -10.88 -3.69 20.47
N ARG A 146 -11.47 -2.50 20.31
CA ARG A 146 -10.79 -1.23 20.57
C ARG A 146 -10.28 -1.16 22.02
N GLN A 147 -11.13 -1.47 22.99
CA GLN A 147 -10.78 -1.39 24.40
C GLN A 147 -9.63 -2.35 24.75
N ILE A 148 -9.69 -3.59 24.27
CA ILE A 148 -8.62 -4.59 24.43
C ILE A 148 -7.30 -4.06 23.89
N LEU A 149 -7.30 -3.45 22.69
CA LEU A 149 -6.06 -2.90 22.13
C LEU A 149 -5.53 -1.73 22.96
N ILE A 150 -6.39 -0.85 23.47
CA ILE A 150 -5.98 0.27 24.33
C ILE A 150 -5.35 -0.24 25.64
N GLU A 151 -5.96 -1.24 26.27
CA GLU A 151 -5.44 -1.89 27.47
C GLU A 151 -4.09 -2.59 27.25
N ASN A 152 -3.76 -2.90 26.00
CA ASN A 152 -2.51 -3.54 25.58
C ASN A 152 -1.55 -2.56 24.89
N GLY A 153 -1.62 -1.26 25.24
CA GLY A 153 -0.60 -0.28 24.89
C GLY A 153 -0.85 0.49 23.59
N PHE A 154 -2.03 0.35 22.96
CA PHE A 154 -2.40 1.22 21.84
C PHE A 154 -2.99 2.54 22.32
N VAL A 155 -2.65 3.62 21.63
CA VAL A 155 -3.15 4.96 21.90
C VAL A 155 -4.18 5.36 20.85
N SER A 156 -5.32 5.88 21.31
CA SER A 156 -6.34 6.46 20.44
C SER A 156 -5.83 7.74 19.79
N LYS A 157 -5.88 7.81 18.46
CA LYS A 157 -5.80 9.10 17.76
C LYS A 157 -6.97 10.00 18.19
N PRO A 158 -6.79 11.33 18.18
CA PRO A 158 -7.83 12.27 18.60
C PRO A 158 -9.06 12.17 17.70
N LEU A 159 -10.23 12.41 18.29
CA LEU A 159 -11.47 12.54 17.54
C LEU A 159 -11.43 13.80 16.68
N LYS A 160 -11.94 13.71 15.45
CA LYS A 160 -12.14 14.89 14.59
C LYS A 160 -13.13 15.90 15.21
N SER A 161 -14.06 15.42 16.04
CA SER A 161 -15.02 16.24 16.78
C SER A 161 -15.54 15.49 18.00
N VAL A 162 -15.79 16.21 19.11
CA VAL A 162 -16.43 15.69 20.33
C VAL A 162 -17.84 15.14 20.07
N LEU A 163 -18.55 15.66 19.06
CA LEU A 163 -19.87 15.19 18.65
C LEU A 163 -19.83 13.79 17.99
N TYR A 164 -18.65 13.29 17.66
CA TYR A 164 -18.50 11.97 17.07
C TYR A 164 -18.64 10.85 18.12
N LYS A 165 -18.30 11.13 19.39
CA LYS A 165 -18.24 10.14 20.47
C LYS A 165 -19.55 9.35 20.67
N PRO A 166 -20.75 9.96 20.67
CA PRO A 166 -22.02 9.23 20.80
C PRO A 166 -22.37 8.40 19.56
N LEU A 167 -21.82 8.76 18.39
CA LEU A 167 -22.13 8.14 17.11
C LEU A 167 -21.16 7.01 16.74
N MET A 168 -20.05 6.86 17.44
CA MET A 168 -19.00 5.88 17.13
C MET A 168 -19.52 4.44 17.05
N ALA A 169 -20.43 4.05 17.96
CA ALA A 169 -20.99 2.71 18.01
C ALA A 169 -21.98 2.41 16.87
N CYS A 170 -22.65 3.45 16.34
CA CYS A 170 -23.80 3.29 15.44
C CYS A 170 -23.56 3.81 14.02
N SER A 171 -22.44 4.50 13.76
CA SER A 171 -22.24 5.19 12.48
C SER A 171 -21.87 4.29 11.30
N GLY A 172 -21.50 3.03 11.54
CA GLY A 172 -20.99 2.12 10.50
C GLY A 172 -19.70 2.60 9.81
N LYS A 173 -19.06 3.64 10.37
CA LYS A 173 -17.81 4.23 9.87
C LYS A 173 -16.62 3.69 10.65
N HIS A 174 -15.41 3.86 10.08
CA HIS A 174 -14.17 3.51 10.75
C HIS A 174 -14.07 4.21 12.12
N LEU A 175 -13.73 3.41 13.14
CA LEU A 175 -13.35 3.95 14.45
C LEU A 175 -12.06 4.77 14.33
N PRO A 176 -11.78 5.69 15.27
CA PRO A 176 -10.53 6.43 15.31
C PRO A 176 -9.34 5.48 15.32
N GLY A 177 -8.36 5.79 14.46
CA GLY A 177 -7.14 5.00 14.35
C GLY A 177 -6.47 4.81 15.71
N LEU A 178 -5.82 3.66 15.87
CA LEU A 178 -4.93 3.37 16.98
C LEU A 178 -3.49 3.47 16.48
N SER A 179 -2.59 3.88 17.36
CA SER A 179 -1.14 3.84 17.13
C SER A 179 -0.46 3.20 18.33
N SER A 180 0.62 2.50 18.11
CA SER A 180 1.51 2.00 19.16
C SER A 180 2.96 2.37 18.80
N GLU A 181 3.91 2.18 19.71
CA GLU A 181 5.30 2.53 19.38
C GLU A 181 5.79 1.77 18.14
N GLY A 182 6.06 2.56 17.09
CA GLY A 182 6.44 2.10 15.75
C GLY A 182 5.31 1.44 14.93
N LEU A 183 4.03 1.68 15.23
CA LEU A 183 2.89 1.32 14.37
C LEU A 183 1.84 2.43 14.29
#